data_AF-A0A7C5XS34-F1
#
_entry.id   AF-A0A7C5XS34-F1
#
_cell.length_a   1.000
_cell.length_b   1.000
_cell.length_c   1.000
_cell.angle_alpha   90.00
_cell.angle_beta   90.00
_cell.angle_gamma   90.00
#
_symmetry.space_group_name_H-M   'P 1'
#
loop_
_entity.id
_entity.type
_entity.pdbx_description
1 polymer ?
#
loop_
_entity_poly.entity_id
_entity_poly.type
_entity_poly.pdbx_seq_one_letter_code
_entity_poly.pdbx_strand_id
1 'polypeptide(L)'
;TWRRPRGIDSKQLEEKRGKGKVPKIGYKNPDTGIIAGLRPTMVTSVADIRAMDAKTEGAMIAKQVGRKKRNMIIQEANKLNIAILNPRKGER
;
A
#
# COMPACT_ATOMS: atom_id res chain seq x y z
N THR A 1 -2.62 17.92 6.45
CA THR A 1 -1.87 17.86 5.17
C THR A 1 -0.57 18.65 5.30
N TRP A 2 0.54 18.19 4.71
CA TRP A 2 1.81 18.93 4.75
C TRP A 2 1.70 20.31 4.07
N ARG A 3 2.39 21.31 4.62
CA ARG A 3 2.51 22.66 4.08
C ARG A 3 3.95 23.12 4.27
N ARG A 4 4.52 23.75 3.25
CA ARG A 4 5.87 24.33 3.36
C ARG A 4 5.82 25.50 4.36
N PRO A 5 6.67 25.51 5.41
CA PRO A 5 6.77 26.68 6.29
C PRO A 5 7.29 27.87 5.49
N ARG A 6 6.65 29.04 5.64
CA ARG A 6 6.98 30.25 4.85
C ARG A 6 7.55 31.40 5.67
N GLY A 7 7.28 31.44 6.98
CA GLY A 7 7.75 32.52 7.84
C GLY A 7 9.28 32.54 7.92
N ILE A 8 9.87 33.73 7.83
CA ILE A 8 11.31 33.94 7.90
C ILE A 8 11.86 33.44 9.25
N ASP A 9 11.12 33.66 10.35
CA ASP A 9 11.47 33.19 11.69
C ASP A 9 11.07 31.74 11.98
N SER A 10 10.55 31.01 10.99
CA SER A 10 10.09 29.65 11.20
C SER A 10 11.26 28.73 11.53
N LYS A 11 11.26 28.22 12.77
CA LYS A 11 12.30 27.29 13.25
C LYS A 11 12.26 25.93 12.57
N GLN A 12 11.16 25.62 11.88
CA GLN A 12 11.05 24.46 11.02
C GLN A 12 11.67 24.72 9.64
N LEU A 13 11.53 25.94 9.09
CA LEU A 13 12.23 26.35 7.85
C LEU A 13 13.75 26.41 8.06
N GLU A 14 14.17 26.91 9.22
CA GLU A 14 15.57 26.91 9.69
C GLU A 14 16.07 25.49 10.07
N GLU A 15 15.18 24.48 10.04
CA GLU A 15 15.50 23.07 10.33
C GLU A 15 16.09 22.82 11.73
N LYS A 16 15.69 23.63 12.73
CA LYS A 16 16.15 23.42 14.11
C LYS A 16 15.72 22.06 14.65
N ARG A 17 16.63 21.41 15.38
CA ARG A 17 16.37 20.14 16.07
C ARG A 17 15.11 20.27 16.95
N GLY A 18 14.21 19.30 16.83
CA GLY A 18 12.96 19.24 17.60
C GLY A 18 11.73 19.91 16.93
N LYS A 19 11.87 20.56 15.77
CA LYS A 19 10.74 21.18 15.05
C LYS A 19 10.14 20.32 13.93
N GLY A 20 10.68 19.11 13.75
CA GLY A 20 10.30 18.20 12.67
C GLY A 20 11.05 18.49 11.37
N LYS A 21 11.22 17.46 10.56
CA LYS A 21 11.98 17.53 9.31
C LYS A 21 11.14 18.15 8.18
N VAL A 22 11.76 19.00 7.37
CA VAL A 22 11.18 19.47 6.10
C VAL A 22 11.42 18.41 5.03
N PRO A 23 10.42 18.03 4.21
CA PRO A 23 10.58 17.10 3.11
C PRO A 23 11.67 17.55 2.14
N LYS A 24 12.61 16.64 1.84
CA LYS A 24 13.69 16.81 0.87
C LYS A 24 13.71 15.62 -0.09
N ILE A 25 14.31 15.80 -1.26
CA ILE A 25 14.48 14.74 -2.28
C ILE A 25 15.21 13.52 -1.69
N GLY A 26 16.18 13.75 -0.79
CA GLY A 26 16.92 12.67 -0.13
C GLY A 26 16.11 11.77 0.80
N TYR A 27 14.84 12.08 1.08
CA TYR A 27 13.94 11.19 1.84
C TYR A 27 13.13 10.25 0.95
N LYS A 28 13.37 10.21 -0.36
CA LYS A 28 12.70 9.29 -1.28
C LYS A 28 13.02 7.84 -0.87
N ASN A 29 11.98 7.00 -0.80
CA ASN A 29 12.14 5.55 -0.68
C ASN A 29 12.60 4.95 -2.02
N PRO A 30 13.22 3.75 -2.03
CA PRO A 30 13.50 3.03 -3.25
C PRO A 30 12.25 2.87 -4.12
N ASP A 31 12.44 2.93 -5.45
CA ASP A 31 11.34 2.98 -6.43
C ASP A 31 10.51 1.69 -6.53
N THR A 32 10.92 0.66 -5.79
CA THR A 32 10.36 -0.67 -5.92
C THR A 32 8.96 -0.79 -5.33
N GLY A 33 8.55 0.11 -4.42
CA GLY A 33 7.18 0.14 -3.88
C GLY A 33 6.74 -1.19 -3.25
N ILE A 34 7.70 -2.00 -2.81
CA ILE A 34 7.50 -3.37 -2.36
C ILE A 34 6.94 -3.36 -0.93
N ILE A 35 5.86 -4.11 -0.73
CA ILE A 35 5.28 -4.35 0.60
C ILE A 35 5.49 -5.83 0.92
N ALA A 36 6.22 -6.12 2.00
CA ALA A 36 6.50 -7.50 2.45
C ALA A 36 7.17 -8.40 1.40
N GLY A 37 7.98 -7.84 0.50
CA GLY A 37 8.66 -8.59 -0.56
C GLY A 37 7.87 -8.73 -1.87
N LEU A 38 6.60 -8.32 -1.88
CA LEU A 38 5.71 -8.40 -3.04
C LEU A 38 5.32 -7.02 -3.58
N ARG A 39 5.05 -6.94 -4.89
CA ARG A 39 4.45 -5.75 -5.51
C ARG A 39 2.95 -5.74 -5.24
N PRO A 40 2.39 -4.68 -4.64
CA PRO A 40 0.96 -4.60 -4.35
C PRO A 40 0.17 -4.33 -5.63
N THR A 41 -0.64 -5.30 -6.06
CA THR A 41 -1.55 -5.16 -7.22
C THR A 41 -2.98 -4.93 -6.72
N MET A 42 -3.65 -3.89 -7.23
CA MET A 42 -5.03 -3.59 -6.88
C MET A 42 -5.97 -4.58 -7.56
N VAL A 43 -6.78 -5.29 -6.76
CA VAL A 43 -7.71 -6.32 -7.22
C VAL A 43 -9.15 -5.87 -6.99
N THR A 44 -9.96 -5.93 -8.05
CA THR A 44 -11.39 -5.61 -8.01
C THR A 44 -12.28 -6.81 -8.34
N SER A 45 -11.73 -7.76 -9.12
CA SER A 45 -12.45 -8.91 -9.66
C SER A 45 -11.67 -10.22 -9.45
N VAL A 46 -12.35 -11.34 -9.69
CA VAL A 46 -11.70 -12.67 -9.67
C VAL A 46 -10.79 -12.87 -10.89
N ALA A 47 -11.09 -12.22 -12.02
CA ALA A 47 -10.26 -12.31 -13.21
C ALA A 47 -8.87 -11.69 -12.96
N ASP A 48 -8.82 -10.61 -12.18
CA ASP A 48 -7.57 -9.94 -11.82
C ASP A 48 -6.63 -10.91 -11.08
N ILE A 49 -7.17 -11.74 -10.17
CA ILE A 49 -6.37 -12.74 -9.41
C ILE A 49 -5.79 -13.80 -10.34
N ARG A 50 -6.53 -14.22 -11.35
CA ARG A 50 -6.07 -15.26 -12.30
C ARG A 50 -4.94 -14.78 -13.20
N ALA A 51 -4.84 -13.47 -13.42
CA ALA A 51 -3.79 -12.85 -14.21
C ALA A 51 -2.52 -12.56 -13.40
N MET A 52 -2.54 -12.70 -12.08
CA MET A 52 -1.42 -12.36 -11.20
C MET A 52 -0.41 -13.50 -11.05
N ASP A 53 0.87 -13.14 -10.88
CA ASP A 53 1.93 -14.07 -10.49
C ASP A 53 2.08 -14.11 -8.95
N ALA A 54 1.86 -15.28 -8.37
CA ALA A 54 1.90 -15.51 -6.93
C ALA A 54 3.29 -15.27 -6.28
N LYS A 55 4.38 -15.29 -7.08
CA LYS A 55 5.74 -15.12 -6.55
C LYS A 55 6.16 -13.66 -6.42
N THR A 56 5.65 -12.79 -7.29
CA THR A 56 6.12 -11.41 -7.41
C THR A 56 5.07 -10.40 -6.95
N GLU A 57 3.79 -10.75 -7.02
CA GLU A 57 2.68 -9.85 -6.75
C GLU A 57 1.85 -10.30 -5.53
N GLY A 58 1.39 -9.30 -4.77
CA GLY A 58 0.48 -9.47 -3.64
C GLY A 58 -0.85 -8.81 -3.93
N ALA A 59 -1.96 -9.48 -3.63
CA ALA A 59 -3.29 -8.98 -3.92
C ALA A 59 -3.72 -7.95 -2.86
N MET A 60 -3.99 -6.72 -3.30
CA MET A 60 -4.61 -5.67 -2.50
C MET A 60 -6.06 -5.48 -2.95
N ILE A 61 -7.01 -5.96 -2.15
CA ILE A 61 -8.43 -5.89 -2.53
C ILE A 61 -8.95 -4.46 -2.36
N ALA A 62 -9.55 -3.91 -3.42
CA ALA A 62 -10.07 -2.54 -3.39
C ALA A 62 -11.17 -2.36 -2.32
N LYS A 63 -11.20 -1.18 -1.70
CA LYS A 63 -12.17 -0.85 -0.61
C LYS A 63 -13.63 -1.00 -1.05
N GLN A 64 -13.92 -0.73 -2.32
CA GLN A 64 -15.28 -0.78 -2.91
C GLN A 64 -15.83 -2.21 -3.05
N VAL A 65 -14.99 -3.23 -2.90
CA VAL A 65 -15.42 -4.63 -3.03
C VAL A 65 -16.24 -5.03 -1.81
N GLY A 66 -17.52 -5.34 -2.05
CA GLY A 66 -18.43 -5.84 -1.03
C GLY A 66 -18.12 -7.28 -0.59
N ARG A 67 -18.64 -7.67 0.58
CA ARG A 67 -18.33 -8.95 1.26
C ARG A 67 -18.50 -10.19 0.37
N LYS A 68 -19.58 -10.27 -0.42
CA LYS A 68 -19.85 -11.41 -1.32
C LYS A 68 -18.73 -11.60 -2.35
N LYS A 69 -18.34 -10.52 -3.04
CA LYS A 69 -17.24 -10.56 -4.02
C LYS A 69 -15.90 -10.82 -3.35
N ARG A 70 -15.69 -10.25 -2.16
CA ARG A 70 -14.47 -10.45 -1.38
C ARG A 70 -14.24 -11.91 -1.03
N ASN A 71 -15.26 -12.63 -0.57
CA ASN A 71 -15.16 -14.05 -0.27
C ASN A 71 -14.79 -14.88 -1.51
N MET A 72 -15.36 -14.57 -2.68
CA MET A 72 -15.00 -15.25 -3.93
C MET A 72 -13.54 -14.99 -4.32
N ILE A 73 -13.08 -13.75 -4.17
CA ILE A 73 -11.69 -13.35 -4.40
C ILE A 73 -10.75 -14.11 -3.45
N ILE A 74 -11.08 -14.20 -2.17
CA ILE A 74 -10.25 -14.90 -1.18
C ILE A 74 -10.17 -16.40 -1.49
N GLN A 75 -11.30 -17.03 -1.82
CA GLN A 75 -11.32 -18.45 -2.18
C GLN A 75 -10.43 -18.75 -3.40
N GLU A 76 -10.48 -17.91 -4.43
CA GLU A 76 -9.65 -18.09 -5.62
C GLU A 76 -8.18 -17.74 -5.36
N ALA A 77 -7.89 -16.72 -4.54
CA ALA A 77 -6.53 -16.39 -4.11
C ALA A 77 -5.89 -17.54 -3.32
N ASN A 78 -6.64 -18.19 -2.43
CA ASN A 78 -6.18 -19.35 -1.67
C ASN A 78 -5.88 -20.55 -2.57
N LYS A 79 -6.69 -20.78 -3.62
CA LYS A 79 -6.42 -21.84 -4.61
C LYS A 79 -5.14 -21.59 -5.39
N LEU A 80 -4.86 -20.33 -5.73
CA LEU A 80 -3.70 -19.91 -6.51
C LEU A 80 -2.47 -19.58 -5.63
N ASN A 81 -2.57 -19.75 -4.30
CA ASN A 81 -1.52 -19.41 -3.33
C ASN A 81 -1.05 -17.95 -3.40
N ILE A 82 -1.94 -17.03 -3.76
CA ILE A 82 -1.64 -15.59 -3.83
C ILE A 82 -1.85 -14.96 -2.44
N ALA A 83 -0.84 -14.24 -1.96
CA ALA A 83 -0.90 -13.56 -0.66
C ALA A 83 -1.81 -12.32 -0.72
N ILE A 84 -2.76 -12.22 0.21
CA ILE A 84 -3.62 -11.04 0.38
C ILE A 84 -2.98 -10.07 1.37
N LEU A 85 -2.71 -8.84 0.92
CA LEU A 85 -2.02 -7.82 1.70
C LEU A 85 -2.96 -7.08 2.69
N ASN A 86 -4.27 -7.13 2.47
CA ASN A 86 -5.27 -6.48 3.32
C ASN A 86 -6.40 -7.44 3.79
N PRO A 87 -6.07 -8.46 4.62
CA PRO A 87 -7.05 -9.36 5.19
C PRO A 87 -7.96 -8.60 6.19
N ARG A 88 -9.25 -8.95 6.23
CA ARG A 88 -10.17 -8.50 7.30
C ARG A 88 -10.25 -9.60 8.35
N LYS A 89 -10.61 -9.22 9.58
CA LYS A 89 -10.75 -10.15 10.69
C LYS A 89 -11.78 -11.24 10.33
N GLY A 90 -11.37 -12.52 10.39
CA GLY A 90 -12.22 -13.67 10.09
C GLY A 90 -12.20 -14.14 8.62
N GLU A 91 -11.38 -13.52 7.78
CA GLU A 91 -11.19 -13.94 6.40
C GLU A 91 -9.79 -14.58 6.29
N ARG A 92 -9.76 -15.91 6.11
CA ARG A 92 -8.58 -16.73 5.84
C ARG A 92 -8.90 -17.67 4.70
#